data_AF-A0A183J756-F1
#
_entry.id   AF-A0A183J756-F1
#
_cell.length_a   1.000
_cell.length_b   1.000
_cell.length_c   1.000
_cell.angle_alpha   90.00
_cell.angle_beta   90.00
_cell.angle_gamma   90.00
#
_symmetry.space_group_name_H-M   'P 1'
#
loop_
_entity.id
_entity.type
_entity.pdbx_description
1 polymer ?
#
loop_
_entity_poly.entity_id
_entity_poly.type
_entity_poly.pdbx_seq_one_letter_code
_entity_poly.pdbx_strand_id
1 'polypeptide(L)' 'MFVPVGNVPYSACAAQPTVVPCTAEDVKELKEMFPNIEEDVIRNIFEEKHGNKEAIVNDLLALSS' A
#
# COMPACT_ATOMS: atom_id res chain seq x y z
N MET A 1 23.54 37.82 -17.71
CA MET A 1 22.83 37.60 -16.43
C MET A 1 21.70 36.62 -16.69
N PHE A 2 21.63 35.57 -15.89
CA PHE A 2 20.74 34.42 -16.09
C PHE A 2 19.48 34.62 -15.25
N VAL A 3 18.30 34.48 -15.85
CA VAL A 3 17.04 34.25 -15.13
C VAL A 3 16.74 32.76 -15.26
N PRO A 4 16.92 31.93 -14.21
CA PRO A 4 16.44 30.56 -14.26
C PRO A 4 14.91 30.60 -14.20
N VAL A 5 14.27 30.08 -15.25
CA VAL A 5 12.83 29.83 -15.30
C VAL A 5 12.46 28.99 -14.08
N GLY A 6 11.66 29.58 -13.19
CA GLY A 6 11.13 28.94 -12.00
C GLY A 6 10.37 27.67 -12.37
N ASN A 7 10.87 26.56 -11.85
CA ASN A 7 10.25 25.26 -11.91
C ASN A 7 8.90 25.31 -11.17
N VAL A 8 7.80 25.42 -11.92
CA VAL A 8 6.45 25.24 -11.38
C VAL A 8 6.33 23.83 -10.78
N PRO A 9 5.83 23.64 -9.54
CA PRO A 9 5.48 22.31 -9.08
C PRO A 9 4.26 21.85 -9.90
N TYR A 10 4.51 20.90 -10.79
CA TYR A 10 3.47 20.15 -11.49
C TYR A 10 2.73 19.30 -10.44
N SER A 11 1.73 19.88 -9.78
CA SER A 11 0.81 19.12 -8.93
C SER A 11 -0.42 18.71 -9.74
N ALA A 12 -0.92 17.51 -9.42
CA ALA A 12 -2.02 16.79 -10.05
C ALA A 12 -1.65 16.04 -11.34
N CYS A 13 -0.74 15.07 -11.23
CA CYS A 13 -0.84 13.89 -12.08
C CYS A 13 -1.84 12.93 -11.44
N ALA A 14 -2.92 12.65 -12.17
CA ALA A 14 -3.91 11.65 -11.87
C ALA A 14 -3.26 10.27 -11.64
N ALA A 15 -3.83 9.51 -10.70
CA ALA A 15 -3.61 8.07 -10.49
C ALA A 15 -2.14 7.62 -10.58
N GLN A 16 -1.31 8.05 -9.64
CA GLN A 16 -0.10 7.31 -9.34
C GLN A 16 -0.56 6.04 -8.61
N PRO A 17 -0.32 4.82 -9.12
CA PRO A 17 -0.33 3.65 -8.25
C PRO A 17 0.76 3.94 -7.23
N THR A 18 0.35 4.37 -6.05
CA THR A 18 1.23 4.47 -4.91
C THR A 18 1.64 3.04 -4.64
N VAL A 19 2.78 2.64 -5.20
CA VAL A 19 3.48 1.45 -4.77
C VAL A 19 3.93 1.80 -3.36
N VAL A 20 2.99 1.74 -2.42
CA VAL A 20 3.25 1.87 -1.00
C VAL A 20 4.21 0.73 -0.70
N PRO A 21 5.49 1.02 -0.37
CA PRO A 21 6.38 -0.04 0.05
C PRO A 21 5.74 -0.74 1.25
N CYS A 22 5.88 -2.06 1.34
CA CYS A 22 5.51 -2.82 2.54
C CYS A 22 6.00 -2.10 3.79
N THR A 23 5.12 -1.40 4.51
CA THR A 23 5.50 -0.81 5.77
C THR A 23 5.00 -1.69 6.91
N ALA A 24 5.70 -1.66 8.03
CA ALA A 24 5.22 -2.32 9.25
C ALA A 24 3.84 -1.79 9.69
N GLU A 25 3.49 -0.57 9.29
CA GLU A 25 2.15 -0.01 9.45
C GLU A 25 1.10 -0.78 8.65
N ASP A 26 1.40 -1.23 7.42
CA ASP A 26 0.46 -2.04 6.64
C ASP A 26 0.16 -3.36 7.32
N VAL A 27 1.18 -4.07 7.79
CA VAL A 27 0.99 -5.34 8.52
C VAL A 27 0.15 -5.12 9.79
N LYS A 28 0.38 -4.00 10.49
CA LYS A 28 -0.39 -3.65 11.69
C LYS A 28 -1.84 -3.28 11.36
N GLU A 29 -2.08 -2.45 10.33
CA GLU A 29 -3.43 -2.11 9.87
C GLU A 29 -4.22 -3.37 9.48
N LEU A 30 -3.59 -4.27 8.73
CA LEU A 30 -4.22 -5.54 8.34
C LEU A 30 -4.52 -6.41 9.56
N LYS A 31 -3.67 -6.39 10.58
CA LYS A 31 -3.92 -7.10 11.84
C LYS A 31 -5.06 -6.47 12.66
N GLU A 32 -5.21 -5.16 12.63
CA GLU A 32 -6.33 -4.45 13.28
C GLU A 32 -7.65 -4.67 12.52
N MET A 33 -7.63 -4.68 11.19
CA MET A 33 -8.81 -4.97 10.35
C MET A 33 -9.20 -6.44 10.39
N PHE A 34 -8.21 -7.33 10.42
CA PHE A 34 -8.36 -8.77 10.39
C PHE A 34 -7.69 -9.44 11.60
N PRO A 35 -8.19 -9.19 12.83
CA PRO A 35 -7.58 -9.74 14.05
C PRO A 35 -7.63 -11.27 14.11
N ASN A 36 -8.55 -11.87 13.35
CA ASN A 36 -8.70 -13.32 13.25
C ASN A 36 -7.73 -13.96 12.24
N ILE A 37 -7.02 -13.16 11.45
CA ILE A 37 -6.03 -13.64 10.49
C ILE A 37 -4.66 -13.68 11.16
N GLU A 38 -3.92 -14.77 10.92
CA GLU A 38 -2.58 -14.99 11.46
C GLU A 38 -1.52 -14.13 10.75
N GLU A 39 -0.47 -13.74 11.47
CA GLU A 39 0.64 -12.96 10.89
C GLU A 39 1.36 -13.70 9.76
N ASP A 40 1.39 -15.04 9.80
CA ASP A 40 1.92 -15.85 8.70
C ASP A 40 1.12 -15.68 7.41
N VAL A 41 -0.22 -15.64 7.53
CA VAL A 41 -1.11 -15.44 6.38
C VAL A 41 -0.96 -14.02 5.83
N ILE A 42 -0.89 -13.01 6.72
CA ILE A 42 -0.66 -11.61 6.30
C ILE A 42 0.66 -11.51 5.54
N ARG A 43 1.76 -12.06 6.06
CA ARG A 43 3.08 -12.07 5.38
C ARG A 43 3.04 -12.78 4.05
N ASN A 44 2.42 -13.96 3.98
CA ASN A 44 2.32 -14.75 2.76
C ASN A 44 1.53 -14.00 1.66
N ILE A 45 0.41 -13.37 2.01
CA ILE A 45 -0.36 -12.53 1.07
C ILE A 45 0.42 -11.25 0.75
N PHE A 46 1.16 -10.69 1.69
CA PHE A 46 2.01 -9.53 1.45
C PHE A 46 3.05 -9.79 0.36
N GLU A 47 3.73 -10.94 0.46
CA GLU A 47 4.68 -11.43 -0.53
C GLU A 47 3.99 -11.73 -1.87
N GLU A 48 2.85 -12.42 -1.85
CA GLU A 48 2.08 -12.76 -3.06
C GLU A 48 1.62 -11.52 -3.83
N LYS A 49 1.15 -10.49 -3.11
CA LYS A 49 0.64 -9.24 -3.70
C LYS A 49 1.74 -8.21 -3.93
N HIS A 50 3.01 -8.55 -3.70
CA HIS A 50 4.16 -7.65 -3.86
C HIS A 50 3.99 -6.28 -3.16
N GLY A 51 3.32 -6.29 -2.00
CA GLY A 51 3.01 -5.09 -1.24
C GLY A 51 1.91 -4.19 -1.78
N ASN A 52 1.05 -4.72 -2.63
CA ASN A 52 -0.19 -4.04 -2.99
C ASN A 52 -1.21 -4.14 -1.85
N LYS A 53 -1.24 -3.13 -0.98
CA LYS A 53 -2.16 -3.01 0.16
C LYS A 53 -3.62 -3.28 -0.21
N GLU A 54 -4.09 -2.70 -1.32
CA GLU A 54 -5.48 -2.85 -1.76
C GLU A 54 -5.82 -4.31 -2.09
N ALA A 55 -4.92 -4.98 -2.79
CA ALA A 55 -5.08 -6.38 -3.14
C ALA A 55 -5.01 -7.28 -1.89
N ILE A 56 -4.11 -6.98 -0.94
CA ILE A 56 -4.01 -7.72 0.33
C ILE A 56 -5.30 -7.56 1.14
N VAL A 57 -5.83 -6.35 1.27
CA VAL A 57 -7.11 -6.11 1.96
C VAL A 57 -8.24 -6.89 1.30
N ASN A 58 -8.28 -6.95 -0.03
CA ASN A 58 -9.32 -7.68 -0.75
C ASN A 58 -9.25 -9.19 -0.46
N ASP A 59 -8.07 -9.80 -0.54
CA ASP A 59 -7.86 -11.21 -0.23
C ASP A 59 -8.16 -11.54 1.22
N LEU A 60 -7.71 -10.71 2.16
CA LEU A 60 -8.01 -10.88 3.58
C LEU A 60 -9.50 -10.76 3.87
N LEU A 61 -10.19 -9.82 3.22
CA LEU A 61 -11.65 -9.68 3.32
C LEU A 61 -12.37 -10.92 2.78
N ALA A 62 -11.88 -11.50 1.68
CA ALA A 62 -12.43 -12.73 1.11
C ALA A 62 -12.23 -13.95 2.04
N LEU A 63 -11.11 -14.02 2.77
CA LEU A 63 -10.85 -15.07 3.76
C LEU A 63 -11.61 -14.88 5.08
N SER A 64 -11.92 -13.63 5.42
CA SER A 64 -12.65 -13.26 6.64
C SER A 64 -14.17 -13.25 6.48
N SER A 65 -14.69 -13.59 5.30
CA SER A 65 -16.13 -13.63 5.00
C SER A 65 -16.83 -14.92 5.44
#